data_AF-A0A7G2INA2-F1
#
_entry.id   AF-A0A7G2INA2-F1
#
_cell.length_a   1.000
_cell.length_b   1.000
_cell.length_c   1.000
_cell.angle_alpha   90.00
_cell.angle_beta   90.00
_cell.angle_gamma   90.00
#
_symmetry.space_group_name_H-M   'P 1'
#
loop_
_entity.id
_entity.type
_entity.pdbx_description
1 polymer ?
#
loop_
_entity_poly.entity_id
_entity_poly.type
_entity_poly.pdbx_seq_one_letter_code
_entity_poly.pdbx_strand_id
1 'polypeptide(L)'
;MISVLSNIQDDICNYADAISGITGTDVEIIDESLMRIAGTGKYRHMLNENVAKNGYIYRHVLQVRETVLIKNPGEHPLCQLCEKHHYCSEMLDLNAPIFS
;
A
#
# COMPACT_ATOMS: atom_id res chain seq x y z
N MET A 1 14.99 -9.65 7.37
CA MET A 1 14.12 -10.77 7.77
C MET A 1 13.08 -10.92 6.68
N ILE A 2 12.74 -12.14 6.26
CA ILE A 2 11.70 -12.34 5.25
C ILE A 2 10.35 -12.29 5.98
N SER A 3 9.43 -11.42 5.53
CA SER A 3 8.10 -11.28 6.12
C SER A 3 7.22 -12.49 5.82
N VAL A 4 6.18 -12.71 6.63
CA VAL A 4 5.19 -13.78 6.37
C VAL A 4 4.56 -13.59 4.99
N LEU A 5 4.19 -12.35 4.64
CA LEU A 5 3.61 -12.02 3.33
C LEU A 5 4.56 -12.35 2.18
N SER A 6 5.86 -12.08 2.34
CA SER A 6 6.86 -12.39 1.32
C SER A 6 7.00 -13.90 1.07
N ASN A 7 6.77 -14.76 2.08
CA ASN A 7 6.82 -16.22 1.90
C ASN A 7 5.65 -16.78 1.07
N ILE A 8 4.54 -16.05 0.99
CA ILE A 8 3.31 -16.44 0.27
C ILE A 8 3.00 -15.45 -0.85
N GLN A 9 4.03 -14.84 -1.45
CA GLN A 9 3.90 -13.74 -2.41
C GLN A 9 3.00 -14.11 -3.60
N ASP A 10 3.11 -15.32 -4.14
CA ASP A 10 2.27 -15.78 -5.26
C ASP A 10 0.78 -15.79 -4.89
N ASP A 11 0.45 -16.31 -3.71
CA ASP A 11 -0.93 -16.34 -3.21
C ASP A 11 -1.45 -14.91 -2.96
N ILE A 12 -0.62 -14.05 -2.35
CA ILE A 12 -0.97 -12.66 -2.05
C ILE A 12 -1.16 -11.83 -3.32
N CYS A 13 -0.40 -12.10 -4.39
CA CYS A 13 -0.63 -11.52 -5.71
C CYS A 13 -1.99 -11.95 -6.29
N ASN A 14 -2.35 -13.24 -6.19
CA ASN A 14 -3.65 -13.73 -6.63
C ASN A 14 -4.82 -13.06 -5.86
N TYR A 15 -4.66 -12.83 -4.55
CA TYR A 15 -5.63 -12.09 -3.76
C TYR A 15 -5.75 -10.62 -4.20
N ALA A 16 -4.62 -9.94 -4.45
CA ALA A 16 -4.62 -8.56 -4.94
C ALA A 16 -5.35 -8.47 -6.30
N ASP A 17 -5.11 -9.42 -7.20
CA ASP A 17 -5.80 -9.51 -8.49
C ASP A 17 -7.31 -9.72 -8.32
N ALA A 18 -7.73 -10.60 -7.40
CA ALA A 18 -9.14 -10.82 -7.11
C ALA A 18 -9.84 -9.57 -6.57
N ILE A 19 -9.21 -8.86 -5.62
CA ILE A 19 -9.75 -7.60 -5.08
C ILE A 19 -9.86 -6.57 -6.20
N SER A 20 -8.80 -6.38 -6.98
CA SER A 20 -8.76 -5.42 -8.08
C SER A 20 -9.81 -5.74 -9.14
N GLY A 21 -10.05 -7.02 -9.45
CA GLY A 21 -11.08 -7.45 -10.38
C GLY A 21 -12.51 -7.16 -9.90
N ILE A 22 -12.74 -7.13 -8.58
CA ILE A 22 -14.05 -6.82 -7.99
C ILE A 22 -14.25 -5.31 -7.85
N THR A 23 -13.24 -4.57 -7.40
CA THR A 23 -13.35 -3.14 -7.09
C THR A 23 -13.11 -2.24 -8.31
N GLY A 24 -12.40 -2.74 -9.32
CA GLY A 24 -11.91 -1.93 -10.43
C GLY A 24 -10.81 -0.93 -10.04
N THR A 25 -10.18 -1.11 -8.87
CA THR A 25 -9.11 -0.24 -8.36
C THR A 25 -7.76 -0.94 -8.42
N ASP A 26 -6.68 -0.15 -8.48
CA ASP A 26 -5.33 -0.66 -8.22
C ASP A 26 -5.23 -1.06 -6.73
N VAL A 27 -4.59 -2.19 -6.46
CA VAL A 27 -4.40 -2.75 -5.11
C VAL A 27 -2.92 -2.93 -4.90
N GLU A 28 -2.42 -2.56 -3.72
CA GLU A 28 -1.07 -2.90 -3.28
C GLU A 28 -1.11 -3.49 -1.87
N ILE A 29 -0.19 -4.42 -1.60
CA ILE A 29 -0.03 -5.05 -0.30
C ILE A 29 1.41 -4.86 0.15
N ILE A 30 1.56 -4.18 1.29
CA ILE A 30 2.85 -3.77 1.86
C ILE A 30 3.10 -4.56 3.14
N ASP A 31 4.30 -5.07 3.33
CA ASP A 31 4.69 -5.78 4.55
C ASP A 31 5.18 -4.84 5.67
N GLU A 32 5.51 -5.43 6.83
CA GLU A 32 6.00 -4.70 8.00
C GLU A 32 7.35 -4.00 7.78
N SER A 33 8.12 -4.42 6.76
CA SER A 33 9.37 -3.80 6.35
C SER A 33 9.16 -2.66 5.32
N LEU A 34 7.91 -2.33 5.03
CA LEU A 34 7.50 -1.38 3.99
C LEU A 34 7.97 -1.79 2.59
N MET A 35 7.98 -3.09 2.33
CA MET A 35 8.21 -3.65 1.00
C MET A 35 6.87 -3.92 0.33
N ARG A 36 6.73 -3.53 -0.95
CA ARG A 36 5.55 -3.90 -1.74
C ARG A 36 5.64 -5.36 -2.15
N ILE A 37 4.82 -6.21 -1.56
CA ILE A 37 4.83 -7.66 -1.81
C ILE A 37 3.87 -8.03 -2.94
N ALA A 38 2.72 -7.36 -3.04
CA ALA A 38 1.82 -7.53 -4.17
C ALA A 38 1.30 -6.18 -4.68
N GLY A 39 0.87 -6.18 -5.93
CA GLY A 39 0.45 -4.99 -6.65
C GLY A 39 -0.35 -5.35 -7.89
N THR A 40 -1.42 -4.62 -8.18
CA THR A 40 -2.15 -4.67 -9.45
C THR A 40 -1.95 -3.38 -10.24
N GLY A 41 -2.44 -3.33 -11.49
CA GLY A 41 -2.30 -2.15 -12.34
C GLY A 41 -0.85 -1.71 -12.47
N LYS A 42 -0.57 -0.42 -12.19
CA LYS A 42 0.78 0.14 -12.27
C LYS A 42 1.76 -0.51 -11.27
N TYR A 43 1.25 -1.00 -10.13
CA TYR A 43 2.07 -1.55 -9.06
C TYR A 43 2.63 -2.95 -9.36
N ARG A 44 2.10 -3.67 -10.37
CA ARG A 44 2.66 -4.97 -10.82
C ARG A 44 4.12 -4.87 -11.23
N HIS A 45 4.53 -3.71 -11.74
CA HIS A 45 5.91 -3.47 -12.19
C HIS A 45 6.81 -2.91 -11.08
N MET A 46 6.28 -2.77 -9.87
CA MET A 46 6.94 -2.10 -8.75
C MET A 46 6.97 -3.00 -7.49
N LEU A 47 6.99 -4.32 -7.69
CA LEU A 47 7.09 -5.31 -6.61
C LEU A 47 8.49 -5.33 -6.02
N ASN A 48 8.58 -5.68 -4.75
CA ASN A 48 9.82 -5.71 -3.96
C ASN A 48 10.57 -4.37 -3.92
N GLU A 49 9.84 -3.27 -4.09
CA GLU A 49 10.33 -1.92 -3.85
C GLU A 49 10.04 -1.48 -2.42
N ASN A 50 10.99 -0.77 -1.82
CA ASN A 50 10.79 -0.17 -0.51
C ASN A 50 10.02 1.16 -0.65
N VAL A 51 8.87 1.25 0.01
CA VAL A 51 7.97 2.42 -0.08
C VAL A 51 8.09 3.36 1.11
N ALA A 52 9.07 3.18 1.99
CA ALA A 52 9.20 3.96 3.23
C ALA A 52 9.30 5.48 3.01
N LYS A 53 9.84 5.90 1.87
CA LYS A 53 9.98 7.31 1.48
C LYS A 53 8.67 7.97 1.05
N ASN A 54 7.67 7.17 0.64
CA ASN A 54 6.43 7.63 0.03
C ASN A 54 5.18 6.97 0.64
N GLY A 55 5.28 6.48 1.88
CA GLY A 55 4.29 5.56 2.47
C GLY A 55 4.06 5.78 3.96
N TYR A 56 4.10 7.03 4.43
CA TYR A 56 3.86 7.34 5.84
C TYR A 56 2.48 6.89 6.32
N ILE A 57 1.50 6.85 5.42
CA ILE A 57 0.17 6.31 5.68
C ILE A 57 0.22 4.84 6.13
N TYR A 58 1.08 4.01 5.55
CA TYR A 58 1.17 2.59 5.92
C TYR A 58 1.61 2.43 7.38
N ARG A 59 2.62 3.21 7.81
CA ARG A 59 3.03 3.22 9.22
C ARG A 59 1.91 3.72 10.12
N HIS A 60 1.20 4.78 9.72
CA HIS A 60 0.10 5.34 10.48
C HIS A 60 -1.03 4.32 10.68
N VAL A 61 -1.44 3.63 9.62
CA VAL A 61 -2.50 2.60 9.64
C VAL A 61 -2.15 1.45 10.59
N LEU A 62 -0.89 1.00 10.59
CA LEU A 62 -0.41 0.01 11.55
C LEU A 62 -0.42 0.53 13.00
N GLN A 63 -0.15 1.82 13.21
CA GLN A 63 -0.17 2.45 14.53
C GLN A 63 -1.60 2.61 15.08
N VAL A 64 -2.54 3.09 14.26
CA VAL A 64 -3.93 3.33 14.70
C VAL A 64 -4.76 2.05 14.71
N ARG A 65 -4.32 1.03 13.98
CA ARG A 65 -4.97 -0.28 13.85
C ARG A 65 -6.39 -0.23 13.29
N GLU A 66 -6.67 0.78 12.46
CA GLU A 66 -7.96 1.01 11.83
C GLU A 66 -7.79 1.22 10.33
N THR A 67 -8.85 0.97 9.57
CA THR A 67 -8.88 1.31 8.14
C THR A 67 -8.94 2.83 7.97
N VAL A 68 -8.03 3.39 7.17
CA VAL A 68 -7.93 4.84 6.94
C VAL A 68 -8.21 5.16 5.47
N LEU A 69 -9.11 6.11 5.23
CA LEU A 69 -9.41 6.66 3.90
C LEU A 69 -8.77 8.03 3.72
N ILE A 70 -7.93 8.17 2.71
CA ILE A 70 -7.31 9.42 2.27
C ILE A 70 -7.98 9.89 0.98
N LYS A 71 -8.79 10.95 1.08
CA LYS A 71 -9.57 11.45 -0.06
C LYS A 71 -8.77 12.22 -1.10
N ASN A 72 -7.72 12.92 -0.68
CA ASN A 72 -6.84 13.71 -1.55
C ASN A 72 -5.37 13.44 -1.18
N PRO A 73 -4.78 12.33 -1.67
CA PRO A 73 -3.36 12.06 -1.48
C PRO A 73 -2.49 13.22 -2.00
N GLY A 74 -1.42 13.56 -1.28
CA GLY A 74 -0.58 14.71 -1.60
C GLY A 74 -1.02 16.05 -0.98
N GLU A 75 -2.26 16.15 -0.50
CA GLU A 75 -2.75 17.29 0.30
C GLU A 75 -3.04 16.91 1.75
N HIS A 76 -3.25 15.62 2.02
CA HIS A 76 -3.54 15.13 3.36
C HIS A 76 -2.37 15.38 4.34
N PRO A 77 -2.62 15.71 5.62
CA PRO A 77 -1.55 15.96 6.60
C PRO A 77 -0.51 14.83 6.73
N LEU A 78 -0.93 13.57 6.55
CA LEU A 78 -0.04 12.41 6.57
C LEU A 78 0.93 12.34 5.37
N CYS A 79 0.69 13.12 4.31
CA CYS A 79 1.53 13.16 3.12
C CYS A 79 2.65 14.21 3.22
N GLN A 80 2.66 15.08 4.24
CA GLN A 80 3.60 16.21 4.33
C GLN A 80 5.08 15.80 4.30
N LEU A 81 5.39 14.58 4.72
CA LEU A 81 6.75 14.05 4.77
C LEU A 81 7.09 13.11 3.61
N CYS A 82 6.15 12.84 2.70
CA CYS A 82 6.39 12.03 1.51
C CYS A 82 7.29 12.78 0.52
N GLU A 83 8.23 12.09 -0.14
CA GLU A 83 9.03 12.68 -1.22
C GLU A 83 8.14 13.15 -2.40
N LYS A 84 7.00 12.48 -2.61
CA LYS A 84 5.99 12.83 -3.61
C LYS A 84 4.88 13.77 -3.10
N HIS A 85 5.11 14.52 -2.02
CA HIS A 85 4.14 15.53 -1.56
C HIS A 85 3.76 16.48 -2.71
N HIS A 86 2.46 16.75 -2.91
CA HIS A 86 1.86 17.43 -4.07
C HIS A 86 2.04 16.79 -5.47
N TYR A 87 2.84 15.74 -5.62
CA TYR A 87 3.05 15.00 -6.87
C TYR A 87 2.60 13.53 -6.76
N CYS A 88 1.71 13.25 -5.81
CA CYS A 88 1.09 11.95 -5.65
C CYS A 88 0.24 11.67 -6.89
N SER A 89 0.41 10.48 -7.46
CA SER A 89 -0.36 10.07 -8.65
C SER A 89 -1.74 9.50 -8.30
N GLU A 90 -1.92 9.18 -7.02
CA GLU A 90 -3.08 8.57 -6.41
C GLU A 90 -4.16 9.63 -6.16
N MET A 91 -5.41 9.33 -6.54
CA MET A 91 -6.54 10.24 -6.36
C MET A 91 -7.33 9.98 -5.07
N LEU A 92 -7.30 8.75 -4.58
CA LEU A 92 -8.00 8.26 -3.39
C LEU A 92 -7.21 7.05 -2.89
N ASP A 93 -7.05 6.91 -1.59
CA ASP A 93 -6.30 5.79 -1.03
C ASP A 93 -6.99 5.24 0.22
N LEU A 94 -7.33 3.94 0.19
CA LEU A 94 -8.00 3.21 1.28
C LEU A 94 -7.04 2.15 1.83
N ASN A 95 -6.56 2.39 3.05
CA ASN A 95 -5.55 1.56 3.67
C ASN A 95 -6.17 0.73 4.80
N ALA A 96 -6.13 -0.59 4.69
CA ALA A 96 -6.60 -1.51 5.72
C ALA A 96 -5.43 -2.29 6.32
N PRO A 97 -5.27 -2.32 7.66
CA PRO A 97 -4.20 -3.08 8.29
C PRO A 97 -4.48 -4.59 8.22
N ILE A 98 -3.43 -5.37 7.96
CA ILE A 98 -3.45 -6.83 8.10
C ILE A 98 -2.84 -7.16 9.47
N PHE A 99 -3.61 -7.80 10.35
CA PHE A 99 -3.10 -8.29 11.64
C PHE A 99 -2.91 -9.80 11.59
N SER A 100 -1.81 -10.26 12.18
CA SER A 100 -1.59 -11.64 12.61
C SER A 100 -1.75 -11.76 14.11
#